data_AF-A0A562VP66-F1
#
_entry.id   AF-A0A562VP66-F1
#
_cell.length_a   1.000
_cell.length_b   1.000
_cell.length_c   1.000
_cell.angle_alpha   90.00
_cell.angle_beta   90.00
_cell.angle_gamma   90.00
#
_symmetry.space_group_name_H-M   'P 1'
#
loop_
_entity.id
_entity.type
_entity.pdbx_description
1 polymer ?
#
loop_
_entity_poly.entity_id
_entity_poly.type
_entity_poly.pdbx_seq_one_letter_code
_entity_poly.pdbx_strand_id
1 'polypeptide(L)'
;MKVTERMLVDMCRRINNEQLKHWDSGLKVERCAEDYVVLRLFRKPQQGRPGSLGLFRGSPREVKAFIEGFVNAAKFANAGAAVEAAT
;
A
#
# COMPACT_ATOMS: atom_id res chain seq x y z
N MET A 1 -21.54 -0.47 -6.64
CA MET A 1 -20.49 -1.11 -7.47
C MET A 1 -19.80 -2.21 -6.65
N LYS A 2 -19.59 -3.40 -7.21
CA LYS A 2 -18.87 -4.51 -6.53
C LYS A 2 -17.37 -4.22 -6.58
N VAL A 3 -16.67 -4.30 -5.45
CA VAL A 3 -15.20 -4.19 -5.43
C VAL A 3 -14.63 -5.52 -5.90
N THR A 4 -13.80 -5.47 -6.93
CA THR A 4 -13.15 -6.65 -7.52
C THR A 4 -11.67 -6.68 -7.18
N GLU A 5 -11.06 -7.86 -7.24
CA GLU A 5 -9.62 -8.04 -7.11
C GLU A 5 -8.84 -7.12 -8.06
N ARG A 6 -9.26 -7.04 -9.33
CA ARG A 6 -8.65 -6.18 -10.33
C ARG A 6 -8.62 -4.72 -9.88
N MET A 7 -9.71 -4.21 -9.29
CA MET A 7 -9.73 -2.84 -8.77
C MET A 7 -8.71 -2.64 -7.65
N LEU A 8 -8.61 -3.58 -6.71
CA LEU A 8 -7.66 -3.50 -5.60
C LEU A 8 -6.21 -3.55 -6.11
N VAL A 9 -5.91 -4.42 -7.07
CA VAL A 9 -4.60 -4.52 -7.72
C VAL A 9 -4.24 -3.24 -8.46
N ASP A 10 -5.16 -2.70 -9.26
CA ASP A 10 -4.95 -1.47 -10.03
C ASP A 10 -4.71 -0.27 -9.08
N MET A 11 -5.42 -0.21 -7.95
CA MET A 11 -5.15 0.76 -6.89
C MET A 11 -3.72 0.63 -6.36
N CYS A 12 -3.29 -0.55 -5.91
CA CYS A 12 -1.91 -0.76 -5.44
C CYS A 12 -0.88 -0.36 -6.50
N ARG A 13 -1.11 -0.70 -7.77
CA ARG A 13 -0.20 -0.37 -8.87
C ARG A 13 -0.05 1.14 -9.05
N ARG A 14 -1.16 1.88 -9.04
CA ARG A 14 -1.17 3.34 -9.12
C ARG A 14 -0.39 3.95 -7.96
N ILE A 15 -0.64 3.46 -6.75
CA ILE A 15 -0.05 3.98 -5.52
C ILE A 15 1.47 3.78 -5.50
N ASN A 16 1.92 2.61 -5.92
CA ASN A 16 3.34 2.29 -5.99
C ASN A 16 4.11 3.19 -6.97
N ASN A 17 3.45 3.60 -8.06
CA ASN A 17 4.06 4.43 -9.10
C ASN A 17 3.96 5.93 -8.83
N GLU A 18 2.96 6.37 -8.07
CA GLU A 18 2.73 7.77 -7.74
C GLU A 18 3.25 8.09 -6.34
N GLN A 19 2.54 7.65 -5.29
CA GLN A 19 2.81 8.09 -3.91
C GLN A 19 4.01 7.38 -3.26
N LEU A 20 4.23 6.11 -3.57
CA LEU A 20 5.32 5.31 -2.96
C LEU A 20 6.53 5.14 -3.88
N LYS A 21 6.60 5.90 -4.98
CA LYS A 21 7.68 5.77 -5.99
C LYS A 21 9.07 5.87 -5.38
N HIS A 22 9.25 6.73 -4.39
CA HIS A 22 10.54 6.99 -3.74
C HIS A 22 10.71 6.28 -2.39
N TRP A 23 9.70 5.54 -1.95
CA TRP A 23 9.77 4.78 -0.71
C TRP A 23 10.59 3.50 -0.92
N ASP A 24 11.12 2.96 0.17
CA ASP A 24 11.83 1.67 0.19
C ASP A 24 10.90 0.45 0.01
N SER A 25 9.62 0.70 -0.21
CA SER A 25 8.56 -0.30 -0.15
C SER A 25 7.35 0.09 -1.01
N GLY A 26 6.47 -0.88 -1.24
CA GLY A 26 5.21 -0.69 -1.94
C GLY A 26 4.08 -1.51 -1.30
N LEU A 27 2.88 -1.39 -1.86
CA LEU A 27 1.71 -2.18 -1.46
C LEU A 27 1.44 -3.31 -2.46
N LYS A 28 0.98 -4.44 -1.94
CA LYS A 28 0.40 -5.55 -2.70
C LYS A 28 -0.89 -5.99 -2.02
N VAL A 29 -1.83 -6.49 -2.81
CA VAL A 29 -2.98 -7.24 -2.31
C VAL A 29 -2.86 -8.70 -2.71
N GLU A 30 -3.25 -9.58 -1.81
CA GLU A 30 -3.36 -11.02 -2.07
C GLU A 30 -4.75 -11.50 -1.67
N ARG A 31 -5.34 -12.36 -2.49
CA ARG A 31 -6.61 -12.99 -2.16
C ARG A 31 -6.38 -14.16 -1.21
N CYS A 32 -7.15 -14.21 -0.13
CA CYS A 32 -7.19 -15.32 0.82
C CYS A 32 -8.64 -15.80 0.98
N ALA A 33 -9.02 -16.78 0.16
CA ALA A 33 -10.40 -17.28 0.05
C ALA A 33 -11.40 -16.16 -0.30
N GLU A 34 -12.25 -15.77 0.64
CA GLU A 34 -13.25 -14.71 0.50
C GLU A 34 -12.73 -13.32 0.92
N ASP A 35 -11.56 -13.27 1.56
CA ASP A 35 -10.93 -12.03 2.03
C ASP A 35 -9.74 -11.63 1.15
N TYR A 36 -9.23 -10.43 1.42
CA TYR A 36 -7.99 -9.92 0.85
C TYR A 36 -7.07 -9.46 1.97
N VAL A 37 -5.77 -9.64 1.76
CA VAL A 37 -4.70 -9.17 2.63
C VAL A 37 -3.93 -8.07 1.91
N VAL A 38 -3.71 -6.95 2.59
CA VAL A 38 -2.80 -5.88 2.14
C VAL A 38 -1.43 -6.13 2.75
N LEU A 39 -0.43 -6.23 1.90
CA LEU A 39 0.97 -6.43 2.27
C LEU A 39 1.77 -5.18 1.94
N ARG A 40 2.68 -4.79 2.84
CA ARG A 40 3.83 -3.95 2.50
C ARG A 40 4.93 -4.85 1.95
N LEU A 41 5.43 -4.55 0.77
CA LEU A 41 6.56 -5.23 0.14
C LEU A 41 7.80 -4.36 0.24
N PHE A 42 8.87 -4.87 0.82
CA PHE A 42 10.15 -4.14 0.89
C PHE A 42 10.94 -4.37 -0.40
N ARG A 43 11.39 -3.28 -1.04
CA ARG A 43 12.13 -3.34 -2.32
C ARG A 43 13.55 -3.84 -2.15
N LYS A 44 14.14 -3.61 -0.99
CA LYS A 44 15.48 -4.09 -0.61
C LYS A 44 15.34 -5.01 0.60
N PRO A 45 15.29 -6.34 0.40
CA PRO A 45 15.27 -7.30 1.50
C PRO A 45 16.51 -7.10 2.37
N GLN A 46 16.31 -7.08 3.69
CA GLN A 46 17.40 -7.05 4.66
C GLN A 46 17.57 -8.43 5.27
N GLN A 47 18.81 -8.88 5.43
CA GLN A 47 19.10 -10.19 6.00
C GLN A 47 18.51 -10.28 7.42
N GLY A 48 17.79 -11.37 7.72
CA GLY A 48 17.10 -11.55 9.00
C GLY A 48 15.79 -10.78 9.15
N ARG A 49 15.30 -10.08 8.11
CA ARG A 49 13.99 -9.41 8.11
C ARG A 49 13.05 -10.01 7.07
N PRO A 50 11.72 -10.01 7.32
CA PRO A 50 10.75 -10.50 6.35
C PRO A 50 10.70 -9.59 5.12
N GLY A 51 10.60 -10.19 3.92
CA GLY A 51 10.50 -9.45 2.65
C GLY A 51 9.17 -8.71 2.47
N SER A 52 8.18 -9.03 3.30
CA SER A 52 6.88 -8.38 3.34
C SER A 52 6.32 -8.32 4.76
N LEU A 53 5.37 -7.41 4.98
CA LEU A 53 4.64 -7.28 6.24
C LEU A 53 3.14 -7.21 5.95
N GLY A 54 2.33 -8.00 6.65
CA GLY A 54 0.87 -7.87 6.63
C GLY A 54 0.43 -6.59 7.32
N LEU A 55 -0.33 -5.76 6.60
CA LEU A 55 -0.85 -4.50 7.13
C LEU A 55 -2.31 -4.61 7.56
N PHE A 56 -3.12 -5.29 6.75
CA PHE A 56 -4.56 -5.37 6.97
C PHE A 56 -5.15 -6.60 6.27
N ARG A 57 -6.22 -7.18 6.82
CA ARG A 57 -7.01 -8.24 6.19
C ARG A 57 -8.49 -7.92 6.38
N GLY A 58 -9.28 -8.11 5.33
CA GLY A 58 -10.73 -7.97 5.42
C GLY A 58 -11.44 -8.25 4.12
N SER A 59 -12.72 -7.91 4.08
CA SER A 59 -13.55 -7.99 2.89
C SER A 59 -13.03 -7.04 1.79
N PRO A 60 -13.42 -7.24 0.51
CA PRO A 60 -13.03 -6.36 -0.58
C PRO A 60 -13.30 -4.86 -0.31
N ARG A 61 -14.42 -4.55 0.37
CA ARG A 61 -14.80 -3.17 0.67
C ARG A 61 -13.91 -2.56 1.74
N GLU A 62 -13.58 -3.32 2.77
CA GLU A 62 -12.69 -2.87 3.85
C GLU A 62 -11.26 -2.70 3.33
N VAL A 63 -10.78 -3.63 2.51
CA VAL A 63 -9.46 -3.50 1.88
C VAL A 63 -9.38 -2.28 0.97
N LYS A 64 -10.43 -2.00 0.18
CA LYS A 64 -10.50 -0.75 -0.60
C LYS A 64 -10.39 0.48 0.31
N ALA A 65 -11.20 0.53 1.37
CA ALA A 65 -11.21 1.66 2.30
C ALA A 65 -9.85 1.84 2.99
N PHE A 66 -9.20 0.74 3.39
CA PHE A 66 -7.85 0.75 3.95
C PHE A 66 -6.85 1.36 2.97
N ILE A 67 -6.84 0.89 1.71
CA ILE A 67 -5.93 1.41 0.68
C ILE A 67 -6.18 2.90 0.44
N GLU A 68 -7.42 3.36 0.38
CA GLU A 68 -7.76 4.79 0.23
C GLU A 68 -7.25 5.63 1.41
N GLY A 69 -7.43 5.15 2.64
CA GLY A 69 -6.89 5.80 3.84
C GLY A 69 -5.36 5.88 3.80
N PHE A 70 -4.70 4.79 3.41
CA PHE A 70 -3.24 4.72 3.27
C PHE A 70 -2.73 5.74 2.24
N VAL A 71 -3.41 5.90 1.10
CA VAL A 71 -3.05 6.91 0.08
C VAL A 71 -3.10 8.31 0.64
N ASN A 72 -4.16 8.63 1.38
CA ASN A 72 -4.30 9.96 1.96
C ASN A 72 -3.19 10.22 2.98
N ALA A 73 -2.89 9.26 3.84
CA ALA A 73 -1.77 9.37 4.79
C ALA A 73 -0.42 9.53 4.08
N ALA A 74 -0.14 8.75 3.03
CA ALA A 74 1.10 8.83 2.27
C ALA A 74 1.28 10.20 1.58
N LYS A 75 0.19 10.81 1.08
CA LYS A 75 0.23 12.17 0.50
C LYS A 75 0.67 13.21 1.55
N PHE A 76 0.09 13.16 2.75
CA PHE A 76 0.47 14.09 3.83
C PHE A 76 1.92 13.87 4.28
N ALA A 77 2.35 12.61 4.41
CA ALA A 77 3.73 12.29 4.79
C ALA A 77 4.74 12.81 3.75
N ASN A 78 4.47 12.61 2.46
CA ASN A 78 5.33 13.12 1.38
C ASN A 78 5.35 14.66 1.34
N ALA A 79 4.20 15.31 1.57
CA ALA A 79 4.13 16.77 1.62
C ALA A 79 4.93 17.33 2.80
N GLY A 80 4.82 16.71 3.98
CA GLY A 80 5.62 17.10 5.15
C GLY A 80 7.12 16.93 4.91
N ALA A 81 7.54 15.79 4.37
CA ALA A 81 8.96 15.53 4.06
C ALA A 81 9.54 16.52 3.03
N ALA A 82 8.73 16.99 2.07
CA ALA A 82 9.16 17.98 1.10
C ALA A 82 9.40 19.37 1.72
N VAL A 83 8.63 19.74 2.76
CA VAL A 83 8.83 20.99 3.50
C VAL A 83 10.12 20.93 4.33
N GLU A 84 10.37 19.83 5.04
CA GLU A 84 11.60 19.65 5.83
C GLU A 84 12.86 19.69 4.96
N ALA A 85 12.83 19.10 3.75
CA ALA A 85 13.96 19.11 2.84
C ALA A 85 14.27 20.48 2.21
N ALA A 86 13.35 21.45 2.31
CA ALA A 86 13.50 22.80 1.75
C ALA A 86 13.95 23.85 2.78
N THR A 87 14.16 23.44 4.03
CA THR A 87 14.58 24.31 5.15
C THR A 87 16.03 24.02 5.53
#